data_AF-A0A1G5WHW0-F1
#
_entry.id   AF-A0A1G5WHW0-F1
#
_cell.length_a   1.000
_cell.length_b   1.000
_cell.length_c   1.000
_cell.angle_alpha   90.00
_cell.angle_beta   90.00
_cell.angle_gamma   90.00
#
_symmetry.space_group_name_H-M   'P 1'
#
loop_
_entity.id
_entity.type
_entity.pdbx_description
1 polymer ?
#
loop_
_entity_poly.entity_id
_entity_poly.type
_entity_poly.pdbx_seq_one_letter_code
_entity_poly.pdbx_strand_id
1 'polypeptide(L)'
;MKDEIKQESGVDNSRLEELLKEMDAGLVEPAKKEEFLKLFKESQLFMPIILSDEWLKGIEDSKPGETRTVGENAGFSINYLKLEGDKRAVPLFTSTELMESTGLQSSCIAFYMEDLADMLKQTDKYSLVAINPLTNLEAGMPIDSFLNLFESADEEEEVIKNILAILEKHSVVLEENISLVFRSDENFMKEQAVNGIFVPHVPFRASTNPDFQKELKYTNILLIPEGKRILFVGSVVGEDSFNTFIAPLTEFEIVEEVDEFTTVWKIGAQPFYE
;
A
#
# COMPACT_ATOMS: atom_id res chain seq x y z
N MET A 1 40.58 17.13 5.79
CA MET A 1 40.64 15.65 5.72
C MET A 1 39.44 14.93 6.34
N LYS A 2 39.10 15.06 7.63
CA LYS A 2 37.86 14.44 8.17
C LYS A 2 36.56 15.06 7.61
N ASP A 3 36.60 16.34 7.25
CA ASP A 3 35.44 17.04 6.68
C ASP A 3 35.36 16.95 5.15
N GLU A 4 36.44 16.49 4.49
CA GLU A 4 36.50 16.36 3.01
C GLU A 4 36.05 14.99 2.51
N ILE A 5 35.95 13.99 3.39
CA ILE A 5 35.41 12.65 3.06
C ILE A 5 33.89 12.61 3.29
N LYS A 6 33.30 13.62 3.93
CA LYS A 6 31.86 13.67 4.27
C LYS A 6 30.94 14.01 3.10
N GLN A 7 31.47 14.26 1.90
CA GLN A 7 30.72 14.87 0.78
C GLN A 7 30.56 13.97 -0.46
N GLU A 8 30.61 12.64 -0.31
CA GLU A 8 30.43 11.70 -1.42
C GLU A 8 29.43 10.55 -1.16
N SER A 9 28.47 10.71 -0.25
CA SER A 9 27.20 9.99 -0.40
C SER A 9 26.19 10.97 -1.00
N GLY A 10 25.89 10.84 -2.28
CA GLY A 10 24.91 11.68 -3.00
C GLY A 10 23.45 11.50 -2.56
N VAL A 11 23.23 11.09 -1.31
CA VAL A 11 21.92 10.87 -0.70
C VAL A 11 21.49 12.17 -0.03
N ASP A 12 20.54 12.87 -0.64
CA ASP A 12 19.93 14.08 -0.09
C ASP A 12 18.45 13.83 0.20
N ASN A 13 18.11 13.74 1.48
CA ASN A 13 16.75 13.58 1.97
C ASN A 13 16.22 14.84 2.65
N SER A 14 16.82 16.01 2.41
CA SER A 14 16.48 17.25 3.11
C SER A 14 15.00 17.62 2.95
N ARG A 15 14.45 17.45 1.74
CA ARG A 15 13.02 17.71 1.48
C ARG A 15 12.11 16.72 2.21
N LEU A 16 12.51 15.45 2.30
CA LEU A 16 11.77 14.44 3.04
C LEU A 16 11.74 14.77 4.54
N GLU A 17 12.86 15.27 5.10
CA GLU A 17 12.92 15.74 6.49
C GLU A 17 12.05 16.97 6.75
N GLU A 18 11.98 17.92 5.81
CA GLU A 18 11.07 19.06 5.89
C GLU A 18 9.61 18.61 5.95
N LEU A 19 9.22 17.68 5.07
CA LEU A 19 7.86 17.15 5.03
C LEU A 19 7.52 16.41 6.33
N LEU A 20 8.45 15.65 6.91
CA LEU A 20 8.27 15.02 8.22
C LEU A 20 8.03 16.04 9.33
N LYS A 21 8.78 17.15 9.36
CA LYS A 21 8.58 18.25 10.33
C LYS A 21 7.21 18.90 10.19
N GLU A 22 6.80 19.13 8.94
CA GLU A 22 5.48 19.71 8.65
C GLU A 22 4.34 18.75 9.04
N MET A 23 4.55 17.44 8.89
CA MET A 23 3.62 16.39 9.29
C MET A 23 3.45 16.26 10.80
N ASP A 24 4.53 16.40 11.56
CA ASP A 24 4.46 16.42 13.03
C ASP A 24 3.76 17.68 13.56
N ALA A 25 3.83 18.80 12.83
CA ALA A 25 3.27 20.08 13.26
C ALA A 25 1.72 20.21 13.15
N GLY A 26 1.00 19.30 12.47
CA GLY A 26 -0.47 19.31 12.43
C GLY A 26 -1.11 18.82 11.12
N LEU A 27 -2.39 19.16 10.88
CA LEU A 27 -3.18 18.74 9.71
C LEU A 27 -2.50 19.16 8.40
N VAL A 28 -1.80 18.20 7.78
CA VAL A 28 -1.11 18.38 6.50
C VAL A 28 -2.06 18.28 5.33
N GLU A 29 -1.93 19.24 4.41
CA GLU A 29 -2.66 19.27 3.15
C GLU A 29 -2.44 17.97 2.35
N PRO A 30 -3.47 17.42 1.68
CA PRO A 30 -3.34 16.19 0.90
C PRO A 30 -2.17 16.19 -0.09
N ALA A 31 -1.90 17.32 -0.74
CA ALA A 31 -0.80 17.47 -1.71
C ALA A 31 0.59 17.21 -1.10
N LYS A 32 0.81 17.62 0.15
CA LYS A 32 2.09 17.40 0.84
C LYS A 32 2.27 15.95 1.28
N LYS A 33 1.17 15.26 1.58
CA LYS A 33 1.21 13.81 1.85
C LYS A 33 1.56 13.04 0.58
N GLU A 34 0.99 13.42 -0.56
CA GLU A 34 1.32 12.83 -1.86
C GLU A 34 2.78 13.09 -2.25
N GLU A 35 3.28 14.32 -2.03
CA GLU A 35 4.69 14.67 -2.22
C GLU A 35 5.60 13.81 -1.34
N PHE A 36 5.26 13.64 -0.06
CA PHE A 36 6.01 12.79 0.87
C PHE A 36 6.09 11.34 0.36
N LEU A 37 4.95 10.74 -0.02
CA LEU A 37 4.92 9.36 -0.48
C LEU A 37 5.75 9.17 -1.75
N LYS A 38 5.68 10.11 -2.69
CA LYS A 38 6.47 10.07 -3.92
C LYS A 38 7.97 10.15 -3.61
N LEU A 39 8.39 11.15 -2.84
CA LEU A 39 9.80 11.32 -2.47
C LEU A 39 10.32 10.15 -1.65
N PHE A 40 9.51 9.63 -0.74
CA PHE A 40 9.85 8.47 0.06
C PHE A 40 10.09 7.24 -0.83
N LYS A 41 9.23 6.97 -1.82
CA LYS A 41 9.43 5.87 -2.78
C LYS A 41 10.74 5.98 -3.56
N GLU A 42 11.08 7.18 -3.99
CA GLU A 42 12.29 7.47 -4.79
C GLU A 42 13.56 7.60 -3.92
N SER A 43 13.43 7.65 -2.60
CA SER A 43 14.53 7.95 -1.69
C SER A 43 15.46 6.77 -1.45
N GLN A 44 16.70 7.12 -1.06
CA GLN A 44 17.65 6.20 -0.48
C GLN A 44 17.79 6.53 1.01
N LEU A 45 17.48 5.58 1.90
CA LEU A 45 17.56 5.79 3.35
C LEU A 45 18.63 4.91 3.98
N PHE A 46 19.21 5.39 5.06
CA PHE A 46 20.25 4.75 5.83
C PHE A 46 19.65 3.71 6.79
N MET A 47 19.99 2.44 6.60
CA MET A 47 19.56 1.33 7.44
C MET A 47 20.73 0.84 8.30
N PRO A 48 20.60 0.80 9.63
CA PRO A 48 21.61 0.23 10.51
C PRO A 48 21.62 -1.29 10.37
N ILE A 49 22.82 -1.84 10.26
CA ILE A 49 23.06 -3.26 10.05
C ILE A 49 24.17 -3.79 10.96
N ILE A 50 24.11 -5.10 11.19
CA ILE A 50 25.14 -5.88 11.86
C ILE A 50 25.83 -6.69 10.78
N LEU A 51 27.08 -6.34 10.48
CA LEU A 51 27.93 -7.10 9.56
C LEU A 51 28.37 -8.40 10.22
N SER A 52 28.41 -9.50 9.46
CA SER A 52 29.02 -10.74 9.93
C SER A 52 30.53 -10.57 10.12
N ASP A 53 31.15 -11.33 11.04
CA ASP A 53 32.60 -11.33 11.29
C ASP A 53 33.46 -11.51 10.02
N GLU A 54 32.91 -12.14 8.99
CA GLU A 54 33.56 -12.38 7.71
C GLU A 54 33.86 -11.10 6.91
N TRP A 55 33.05 -10.04 7.11
CA TRP A 55 33.32 -8.70 6.57
C TRP A 55 34.53 -8.04 7.23
N LEU A 56 34.83 -8.38 8.48
CA LEU A 56 35.90 -7.78 9.26
C LEU A 56 37.24 -8.49 9.06
N LYS A 57 37.24 -9.72 8.54
CA LYS A 57 38.47 -10.49 8.32
C LYS A 57 39.42 -9.76 7.37
N GLY A 58 40.62 -9.48 7.88
CA GLY A 58 41.70 -8.86 7.13
C GLY A 58 41.54 -7.36 6.88
N ILE A 59 40.51 -6.67 7.43
CA ILE A 59 40.39 -5.19 7.34
C ILE A 59 41.62 -4.47 7.87
N GLU A 60 42.21 -5.01 8.93
CA GLU A 60 43.41 -4.47 9.55
C GLU A 60 44.62 -4.48 8.60
N ASP A 61 44.65 -5.41 7.63
CA ASP A 61 45.72 -5.53 6.63
C ASP A 61 45.41 -4.77 5.32
N SER A 62 44.29 -4.04 5.28
CA SER A 62 43.81 -3.31 4.08
C SER A 62 44.55 -2.00 3.84
N LYS A 63 44.79 -1.67 2.57
CA LYS A 63 45.11 -0.28 2.21
C LYS A 63 43.85 0.49 1.82
N PRO A 64 43.74 1.79 2.16
CA PRO A 64 42.67 2.64 1.66
C PRO A 64 42.60 2.60 0.13
N GLY A 65 41.40 2.38 -0.42
CA GLY A 65 41.16 2.29 -1.87
C GLY A 65 41.33 0.89 -2.48
N GLU A 66 41.70 -0.12 -1.70
CA GLU A 66 41.84 -1.49 -2.17
C GLU A 66 40.47 -2.21 -2.20
N THR A 67 40.01 -2.59 -3.39
CA THR A 67 38.78 -3.36 -3.55
C THR A 67 38.96 -4.76 -2.97
N ARG A 68 38.10 -5.12 -2.02
CA ARG A 68 38.11 -6.42 -1.35
C ARG A 68 37.02 -7.30 -1.90
N THR A 69 37.38 -8.52 -2.24
CA THR A 69 36.41 -9.59 -2.50
C THR A 69 36.12 -10.25 -1.17
N VAL A 70 34.92 -10.03 -0.63
CA VAL A 70 34.44 -10.75 0.56
C VAL A 70 33.94 -12.13 0.11
N GLY A 71 34.12 -13.15 0.94
CA GLY A 71 33.69 -14.52 0.59
C GLY A 71 32.17 -14.65 0.41
N GLU A 72 31.71 -15.73 -0.23
CA GLU A 72 30.30 -16.00 -0.57
C GLU A 72 29.33 -15.99 0.64
N ASN A 73 29.84 -16.04 1.88
CA ASN A 73 29.06 -16.05 3.12
C ASN A 73 28.99 -14.69 3.84
N ALA A 74 29.48 -13.62 3.22
CA ALA A 74 29.50 -12.28 3.79
C ALA A 74 28.11 -11.63 3.81
N GLY A 75 27.30 -11.97 4.81
CA GLY A 75 25.97 -11.41 5.01
C GLY A 75 25.94 -10.21 5.95
N PHE A 76 24.79 -9.53 6.00
CA PHE A 76 24.44 -8.60 7.06
C PHE A 76 23.08 -8.97 7.64
N SER A 77 22.82 -8.52 8.86
CA SER A 77 21.50 -8.57 9.48
C SER A 77 21.02 -7.16 9.79
N ILE A 78 19.73 -6.89 9.63
CA ILE A 78 19.16 -5.60 10.03
C ILE A 78 19.27 -5.45 11.55
N ASN A 79 19.80 -4.32 12.01
CA ASN A 79 19.80 -3.97 13.43
C ASN A 79 18.40 -3.46 13.83
N TYR A 80 17.44 -4.37 13.94
CA TYR A 80 16.02 -4.06 14.11
C TYR A 80 15.68 -3.55 15.52
N LEU A 81 14.57 -2.82 15.63
CA LEU A 81 14.00 -2.42 16.92
C LEU A 81 13.00 -3.49 17.39
N LYS A 82 13.07 -3.88 18.66
CA LYS A 82 12.05 -4.74 19.28
C LYS A 82 10.85 -3.90 19.70
N LEU A 83 9.68 -4.29 19.24
CA LEU A 83 8.39 -3.71 19.64
C LEU A 83 7.72 -4.63 20.66
N GLU A 84 6.58 -4.20 21.21
CA GLU A 84 5.77 -5.05 22.07
C GLU A 84 5.22 -6.27 21.31
N GLY A 85 5.18 -7.43 21.99
CA GLY A 85 4.56 -8.66 21.47
C GLY A 85 5.31 -9.31 20.31
N ASP A 86 6.61 -9.58 20.46
CA ASP A 86 7.51 -10.20 19.46
C ASP A 86 7.63 -9.50 18.10
N LYS A 87 6.96 -8.36 17.93
CA LYS A 87 7.01 -7.52 16.75
C LYS A 87 8.38 -6.85 16.60
N ARG A 88 8.77 -6.59 15.35
CA ARG A 88 10.07 -5.97 15.01
C ARG A 88 9.86 -4.83 14.03
N ALA A 89 10.57 -3.73 14.24
CA ALA A 89 10.61 -2.63 13.28
C ALA A 89 11.94 -2.59 12.53
N VAL A 90 11.88 -2.26 11.25
CA VAL A 90 13.04 -1.91 10.43
C VAL A 90 13.33 -0.42 10.63
N PRO A 91 14.42 -0.04 11.30
CA PRO A 91 14.80 1.36 11.43
C PRO A 91 15.43 1.86 10.13
N LEU A 92 15.04 3.07 9.72
CA LEU A 92 15.59 3.80 8.57
C LEU A 92 15.87 5.24 8.98
N PHE A 93 16.90 5.84 8.40
CA PHE A 93 17.30 7.21 8.70
C PHE A 93 17.47 8.02 7.43
N THR A 94 17.04 9.28 7.46
CA THR A 94 17.19 10.22 6.33
C THR A 94 18.62 10.74 6.21
N SER A 95 19.39 10.74 7.30
CA SER A 95 20.79 11.11 7.33
C SER A 95 21.60 10.29 8.33
N THR A 96 22.90 10.18 8.09
CA THR A 96 23.84 9.53 9.02
C THR A 96 23.93 10.27 10.35
N GLU A 97 23.79 11.59 10.35
CA GLU A 97 23.80 12.43 11.55
C GLU A 97 22.63 12.09 12.48
N LEU A 98 21.43 11.89 11.92
CA LEU A 98 20.27 11.46 12.70
C LEU A 98 20.48 10.06 13.27
N MET A 99 21.01 9.13 12.47
CA MET A 99 21.35 7.79 12.95
C MET A 99 22.36 7.84 14.11
N GLU A 100 23.47 8.58 13.96
CA GLU A 100 24.50 8.73 14.99
C GLU A 100 23.93 9.34 16.29
N SER A 101 22.98 10.28 16.16
CA SER A 101 22.34 10.92 17.32
C SER A 101 21.55 9.95 18.21
N THR A 102 21.10 8.82 17.67
CA THR A 102 20.37 7.79 18.44
C THR A 102 21.28 6.93 19.32
N GLY A 103 22.59 7.00 19.12
CA GLY A 103 23.56 6.15 19.83
C GLY A 103 23.58 4.68 19.37
N LEU A 104 22.91 4.34 18.28
CA LEU A 104 22.97 2.99 17.68
C LEU A 104 24.39 2.71 17.18
N GLN A 105 25.12 1.83 17.86
CA GLN A 105 26.42 1.34 17.41
C GLN A 105 26.23 0.23 16.38
N SER A 106 26.15 0.61 15.11
CA SER A 106 26.02 -0.32 13.99
C SER A 106 26.70 0.23 12.74
N SER A 107 27.08 -0.67 11.83
CA SER A 107 27.38 -0.28 10.46
C SER A 107 26.10 0.19 9.77
N CYS A 108 26.23 0.88 8.65
CA CYS A 108 25.10 1.43 7.91
C CYS A 108 25.22 1.10 6.42
N ILE A 109 24.08 0.81 5.79
CA ILE A 109 23.95 0.74 4.33
C ILE A 109 22.84 1.70 3.93
N ALA A 110 23.04 2.42 2.83
CA ALA A 110 21.98 3.20 2.20
C ALA A 110 21.22 2.31 1.21
N PHE A 111 19.92 2.11 1.42
CA PHE A 111 19.04 1.30 0.57
C PHE A 111 18.06 2.17 -0.19
N TYR A 112 17.84 1.89 -1.47
CA TYR A 112 16.66 2.41 -2.15
C TYR A 112 15.41 1.76 -1.55
N MET A 113 14.35 2.54 -1.37
CA MET A 113 13.14 2.04 -0.71
C MET A 113 12.45 0.93 -1.50
N GLU A 114 12.55 0.95 -2.83
CA GLU A 114 12.08 -0.13 -3.71
C GLU A 114 12.82 -1.46 -3.45
N ASP A 115 14.16 -1.43 -3.47
CA ASP A 115 14.98 -2.61 -3.16
C ASP A 115 14.70 -3.17 -1.76
N LEU A 116 14.48 -2.26 -0.79
CA LEU A 116 14.11 -2.63 0.57
C LEU A 116 12.74 -3.32 0.60
N ALA A 117 11.75 -2.81 -0.15
CA ALA A 117 10.43 -3.43 -0.24
C ALA A 117 10.53 -4.87 -0.79
N ASP A 118 11.28 -5.08 -1.86
CA ASP A 118 11.49 -6.41 -2.44
C ASP A 118 12.18 -7.38 -1.46
N MET A 119 13.15 -6.89 -0.68
CA MET A 119 13.79 -7.69 0.37
C MET A 119 12.80 -8.05 1.49
N LEU A 120 11.94 -7.11 1.89
CA LEU A 120 10.98 -7.31 2.98
C LEU A 120 9.79 -8.19 2.56
N LYS A 121 9.39 -8.22 1.29
CA LYS A 121 8.37 -9.15 0.75
C LYS A 121 8.71 -10.63 1.01
N GLN A 122 9.99 -10.95 1.19
CA GLN A 122 10.46 -12.33 1.39
C GLN A 122 10.44 -12.79 2.86
N THR A 123 9.98 -11.96 3.79
CA THR A 123 10.04 -12.24 5.23
C THR A 123 8.85 -11.66 6.00
N ASP A 124 8.29 -12.42 6.93
CA ASP A 124 7.21 -12.03 7.84
C ASP A 124 7.71 -11.49 9.21
N LYS A 125 9.03 -11.40 9.38
CA LYS A 125 9.68 -11.06 10.66
C LYS A 125 9.46 -9.62 11.13
N TYR A 126 9.01 -8.72 10.25
CA TYR A 126 8.92 -7.29 10.53
C TYR A 126 7.48 -6.81 10.37
N SER A 127 7.04 -5.94 11.27
CA SER A 127 5.67 -5.42 11.28
C SER A 127 5.59 -3.92 11.02
N LEU A 128 6.73 -3.22 11.04
CA LEU A 128 6.80 -1.76 10.96
C LEU A 128 8.09 -1.32 10.27
N VAL A 129 8.01 -0.29 9.45
CA VAL A 129 9.15 0.55 9.05
C VAL A 129 9.12 1.81 9.92
N ALA A 130 10.22 2.10 10.61
CA ALA A 130 10.36 3.26 11.48
C ALA A 130 11.41 4.21 10.87
N ILE A 131 10.98 5.41 10.48
CA ILE A 131 11.81 6.46 9.88
C ILE A 131 12.26 7.39 11.00
N ASN A 132 13.57 7.65 11.07
CA ASN A 132 14.23 8.45 12.11
C ASN A 132 13.77 8.11 13.55
N PRO A 133 13.71 6.82 13.93
CA PRO A 133 13.23 6.42 15.25
C PRO A 133 14.10 7.03 16.36
N LEU A 134 13.50 7.29 17.53
CA LEU A 134 14.19 7.87 18.69
C LEU A 134 14.69 9.31 18.45
N THR A 135 14.14 10.00 17.45
CA THR A 135 14.42 11.41 17.17
C THR A 135 13.13 12.23 17.21
N ASN A 136 13.23 13.55 17.10
CA ASN A 136 12.08 14.43 16.95
C ASN A 136 11.46 14.42 15.53
N LEU A 137 11.98 13.58 14.62
CA LEU A 137 11.48 13.40 13.26
C LEU A 137 10.94 11.98 13.04
N GLU A 138 10.58 11.29 14.11
CA GLU A 138 10.13 9.91 14.07
C GLU A 138 8.80 9.78 13.32
N ALA A 139 8.75 8.85 12.37
CA ALA A 139 7.53 8.42 11.71
C ALA A 139 7.47 6.90 11.60
N GLY A 140 6.29 6.32 11.77
CA GLY A 140 6.07 4.88 11.66
C GLY A 140 5.12 4.55 10.54
N MET A 141 5.43 3.50 9.78
CA MET A 141 4.58 2.95 8.73
C MET A 141 4.43 1.44 8.92
N PRO A 142 3.20 0.90 9.01
CA PRO A 142 2.98 -0.54 9.01
C PRO A 142 3.63 -1.20 7.78
N ILE A 143 4.16 -2.41 7.95
CA ILE A 143 4.87 -3.07 6.85
C ILE A 143 3.99 -3.26 5.61
N ASP A 144 2.71 -3.61 5.80
CA ASP A 144 1.75 -3.78 4.70
C ASP A 144 1.56 -2.47 3.95
N SER A 145 1.41 -1.35 4.67
CA SER A 145 1.30 -0.02 4.06
C SER A 145 2.55 0.35 3.29
N PHE A 146 3.74 0.00 3.80
CA PHE A 146 5.01 0.23 3.12
C PHE A 146 5.11 -0.59 1.83
N LEU A 147 4.82 -1.89 1.89
CA LEU A 147 4.90 -2.77 0.72
C LEU A 147 3.92 -2.33 -0.38
N ASN A 148 2.70 -1.94 0.01
CA ASN A 148 1.68 -1.43 -0.91
C ASN A 148 2.10 -0.14 -1.64
N LEU A 149 3.08 0.63 -1.13
CA LEU A 149 3.62 1.78 -1.87
C LEU A 149 4.38 1.35 -3.13
N PHE A 150 4.94 0.14 -3.13
CA PHE A 150 5.77 -0.40 -4.22
C PHE A 150 5.07 -1.53 -4.98
N GLU A 151 3.81 -1.81 -4.66
CA GLU A 151 2.95 -2.56 -5.57
C GLU A 151 2.76 -1.72 -6.83
N SER A 152 3.15 -2.27 -7.98
CA SER A 152 3.21 -1.53 -9.24
C SER A 152 1.82 -1.41 -9.86
N ALA A 153 1.62 -0.39 -10.71
CA ALA A 153 0.43 -0.33 -11.57
C ALA A 153 0.31 -1.58 -12.48
N ASP A 154 1.43 -2.25 -12.78
CA ASP A 154 1.47 -3.53 -13.51
C ASP A 154 0.87 -4.68 -12.67
N GLU A 155 1.02 -4.65 -11.34
CA GLU A 155 0.34 -5.60 -10.44
C GLU A 155 -1.17 -5.30 -10.34
N GLU A 156 -1.59 -4.03 -10.33
CA GLU A 156 -3.02 -3.69 -10.42
C GLU A 156 -3.63 -4.14 -11.76
N GLU A 157 -2.93 -3.93 -12.89
CA GLU A 157 -3.40 -4.35 -14.21
C GLU A 157 -3.48 -5.89 -14.31
N GLU A 158 -2.47 -6.61 -13.79
CA GLU A 158 -2.49 -8.08 -13.76
C GLU A 158 -3.55 -8.62 -12.79
N VAL A 159 -3.80 -7.96 -11.65
CA VAL A 159 -4.91 -8.29 -10.73
C VAL A 159 -6.26 -8.07 -11.42
N ILE A 160 -6.46 -6.93 -12.10
CA ILE A 160 -7.69 -6.66 -12.86
C ILE A 160 -7.87 -7.74 -13.92
N LYS A 161 -6.83 -8.04 -14.71
CA LYS A 161 -6.87 -9.07 -15.75
C LYS A 161 -7.18 -10.45 -15.20
N ASN A 162 -6.64 -10.81 -14.03
CA ASN A 162 -6.98 -12.05 -13.33
C ASN A 162 -8.45 -12.07 -12.89
N ILE A 163 -8.96 -10.96 -12.33
CA ILE A 163 -10.38 -10.84 -11.96
C ILE A 163 -11.29 -10.94 -13.20
N LEU A 164 -10.91 -10.32 -14.32
CA LEU A 164 -11.65 -10.42 -15.59
C LEU A 164 -11.69 -11.86 -16.10
N ALA A 165 -10.56 -12.58 -16.07
CA ALA A 165 -10.50 -13.98 -16.44
C ALA A 165 -11.36 -14.88 -15.53
N ILE A 166 -11.47 -14.54 -14.23
CA ILE A 166 -12.35 -15.24 -13.30
C ILE A 166 -13.82 -14.91 -13.57
N LEU A 167 -14.16 -13.63 -13.80
CA LEU A 167 -15.53 -13.21 -14.16
C LEU A 167 -16.01 -13.93 -15.42
N GLU A 168 -15.17 -14.05 -16.44
CA GLU A 168 -15.50 -14.75 -17.68
C GLU A 168 -15.80 -16.25 -17.45
N LYS A 169 -14.99 -16.92 -16.61
CA LYS A 169 -15.06 -18.38 -16.41
C LYS A 169 -16.00 -18.83 -15.30
N HIS A 170 -16.17 -18.02 -14.27
CA HIS A 170 -16.78 -18.41 -12.99
C HIS A 170 -17.97 -17.55 -12.58
N SER A 171 -18.35 -16.54 -13.37
CA SER A 171 -19.63 -15.86 -13.14
C SER A 171 -20.80 -16.83 -13.28
N VAL A 172 -21.81 -16.62 -12.46
CA VAL A 172 -23.06 -17.39 -12.43
C VAL A 172 -24.19 -16.52 -12.94
N VAL A 173 -25.08 -17.12 -13.72
CA VAL A 173 -26.36 -16.50 -14.08
C VAL A 173 -27.29 -16.64 -12.89
N LEU A 174 -27.89 -15.54 -12.46
CA LEU A 174 -28.83 -15.53 -11.35
C LEU A 174 -30.16 -16.18 -11.74
N GLU A 175 -30.64 -17.08 -10.87
CA GLU A 175 -31.93 -17.76 -11.01
C GLU A 175 -33.08 -16.97 -10.37
N GLU A 176 -32.77 -15.94 -9.59
CA GLU A 176 -33.74 -15.07 -8.93
C GLU A 176 -33.24 -13.63 -8.83
N ASN A 177 -34.16 -12.70 -8.56
CA ASN A 177 -33.79 -11.32 -8.29
C ASN A 177 -33.10 -11.23 -6.93
N ILE A 178 -31.95 -10.54 -6.87
CA ILE A 178 -31.25 -10.28 -5.62
C ILE A 178 -31.02 -8.78 -5.43
N SER A 179 -30.73 -8.38 -4.19
CA SER A 179 -30.27 -7.04 -3.87
C SER A 179 -28.89 -7.08 -3.22
N LEU A 180 -28.00 -6.23 -3.69
CA LEU A 180 -26.69 -6.01 -3.07
C LEU A 180 -26.61 -4.58 -2.51
N VAL A 181 -25.63 -4.36 -1.65
CA VAL A 181 -25.34 -3.05 -1.09
C VAL A 181 -23.91 -2.66 -1.39
N PHE A 182 -23.74 -1.40 -1.77
CA PHE A 182 -22.47 -0.73 -1.89
C PHE A 182 -22.53 0.58 -1.09
N ARG A 183 -21.55 0.86 -0.24
CA ARG A 183 -21.50 2.09 0.57
C ARG A 183 -20.20 2.85 0.34
N SER A 184 -20.26 4.17 0.46
CA SER A 184 -19.12 5.07 0.24
C SER A 184 -19.29 6.39 1.01
N ASP A 185 -18.18 7.08 1.27
CA ASP A 185 -18.20 8.43 1.86
C ASP A 185 -18.66 9.51 0.88
N GLU A 186 -18.57 9.24 -0.42
CA GLU A 186 -18.95 10.12 -1.52
C GLU A 186 -20.06 9.52 -2.37
N ASN A 187 -20.86 10.37 -3.03
CA ASN A 187 -21.96 9.91 -3.89
C ASN A 187 -21.51 9.67 -5.34
N PHE A 188 -20.35 9.02 -5.53
CA PHE A 188 -19.67 8.98 -6.83
C PHE A 188 -20.51 8.31 -7.93
N MET A 189 -21.32 7.29 -7.61
CA MET A 189 -22.16 6.63 -8.62
C MET A 189 -23.12 7.65 -9.25
N LYS A 190 -23.73 8.51 -8.43
CA LYS A 190 -24.62 9.58 -8.89
C LYS A 190 -23.85 10.70 -9.59
N GLU A 191 -22.71 11.11 -9.05
CA GLU A 191 -21.89 12.18 -9.63
C GLU A 191 -21.31 11.81 -11.01
N GLN A 192 -21.00 10.53 -11.22
CA GLN A 192 -20.47 10.01 -12.49
C GLN A 192 -21.56 9.48 -13.43
N ALA A 193 -22.82 9.42 -12.99
CA ALA A 193 -23.92 8.95 -13.82
C ALA A 193 -24.22 9.96 -14.95
N VAL A 194 -24.33 9.45 -16.17
CA VAL A 194 -24.76 10.23 -17.34
C VAL A 194 -26.18 9.83 -17.68
N ASN A 195 -27.10 10.80 -17.67
CA ASN A 195 -28.53 10.56 -17.87
C ASN A 195 -29.13 9.51 -16.91
N GLY A 196 -28.66 9.49 -15.65
CA GLY A 196 -29.13 8.54 -14.64
C GLY A 196 -28.56 7.12 -14.78
N ILE A 197 -27.57 6.91 -15.65
CA ILE A 197 -26.88 5.63 -15.84
C ILE A 197 -25.42 5.78 -15.40
N PHE A 198 -25.02 4.97 -14.42
CA PHE A 198 -23.64 4.83 -14.00
C PHE A 198 -23.00 3.60 -14.68
N VAL A 199 -21.76 3.74 -15.16
CA VAL A 199 -21.04 2.67 -15.86
C VAL A 199 -19.59 2.61 -15.36
N PRO A 200 -19.21 1.62 -14.54
CA PRO A 200 -17.85 1.48 -14.05
C PRO A 200 -16.94 0.88 -15.12
N HIS A 201 -15.72 1.40 -15.26
CA HIS A 201 -14.73 0.87 -16.21
C HIS A 201 -13.92 -0.33 -15.66
N VAL A 202 -14.01 -0.61 -14.37
CA VAL A 202 -13.35 -1.74 -13.68
C VAL A 202 -14.40 -2.63 -13.01
N PRO A 203 -14.07 -3.90 -12.64
CA PRO A 203 -14.98 -4.76 -11.90
C PRO A 203 -15.54 -4.08 -10.65
N PHE A 204 -16.86 -4.00 -10.56
CA PHE A 204 -17.55 -3.33 -9.48
C PHE A 204 -17.78 -4.29 -8.31
N ARG A 205 -17.53 -3.83 -7.08
CA ARG A 205 -17.61 -4.66 -5.88
C ARG A 205 -18.86 -4.29 -5.08
N ALA A 206 -19.57 -5.28 -4.57
CA ALA A 206 -20.74 -5.10 -3.73
C ALA A 206 -20.85 -6.23 -2.69
N SER A 207 -21.74 -6.06 -1.72
CA SER A 207 -21.99 -7.04 -0.67
C SER A 207 -23.44 -7.50 -0.64
N THR A 208 -23.66 -8.78 -0.37
CA THR A 208 -25.00 -9.29 -0.02
C THR A 208 -25.40 -8.98 1.42
N ASN A 209 -24.47 -8.49 2.26
CA ASN A 209 -24.77 -8.14 3.66
C ASN A 209 -25.39 -6.74 3.72
N PRO A 210 -26.64 -6.58 4.20
CA PRO A 210 -27.29 -5.28 4.31
C PRO A 210 -26.60 -4.34 5.30
N ASP A 211 -25.86 -4.85 6.28
CA ASP A 211 -25.14 -4.06 7.30
C ASP A 211 -23.69 -3.73 6.91
N PHE A 212 -23.23 -4.17 5.72
CA PHE A 212 -21.86 -3.96 5.24
C PHE A 212 -21.43 -2.49 5.24
N GLN A 213 -20.44 -2.11 6.04
CA GLN A 213 -19.92 -0.73 6.12
C GLN A 213 -21.01 0.33 6.42
N LYS A 214 -21.99 0.01 7.26
CA LYS A 214 -23.12 0.89 7.61
C LYS A 214 -22.74 2.25 8.20
N GLU A 215 -21.50 2.42 8.64
CA GLU A 215 -20.93 3.67 9.11
C GLU A 215 -20.68 4.69 7.99
N LEU A 216 -20.58 4.24 6.74
CA LEU A 216 -20.33 5.10 5.59
C LEU A 216 -21.59 5.88 5.20
N LYS A 217 -21.37 7.11 4.72
CA LYS A 217 -22.43 8.12 4.56
C LYS A 217 -23.46 7.75 3.50
N TYR A 218 -23.05 7.35 2.30
CA TYR A 218 -23.94 7.07 1.18
C TYR A 218 -24.19 5.58 1.00
N THR A 219 -25.45 5.19 0.81
CA THR A 219 -25.87 3.81 0.57
C THR A 219 -26.44 3.66 -0.84
N ASN A 220 -25.88 2.73 -1.61
CA ASN A 220 -26.34 2.36 -2.94
C ASN A 220 -26.90 0.93 -2.89
N ILE A 221 -28.21 0.81 -3.09
CA ILE A 221 -28.90 -0.49 -3.15
C ILE A 221 -28.93 -0.91 -4.62
N LEU A 222 -28.30 -2.04 -4.94
CA LEU A 222 -28.18 -2.54 -6.30
C LEU A 222 -29.17 -3.68 -6.50
N LEU A 223 -30.20 -3.45 -7.30
CA LEU A 223 -31.18 -4.44 -7.71
C LEU A 223 -30.63 -5.20 -8.92
N ILE A 224 -30.48 -6.51 -8.78
CA ILE A 224 -29.98 -7.38 -9.83
C ILE A 224 -31.09 -8.33 -10.26
N PRO A 225 -31.68 -8.13 -11.45
CA PRO A 225 -32.70 -9.02 -11.97
C PRO A 225 -32.19 -10.44 -12.25
N GLU A 226 -33.10 -11.41 -12.23
CA GLU A 226 -32.91 -12.75 -12.78
C GLU A 226 -32.31 -12.70 -14.19
N GLY A 227 -31.42 -13.64 -14.50
CA GLY A 227 -30.75 -13.74 -15.80
C GLY A 227 -29.50 -12.88 -15.95
N LYS A 228 -29.18 -12.01 -14.98
CA LYS A 228 -27.90 -11.28 -14.93
C LYS A 228 -26.78 -12.14 -14.38
N ARG A 229 -25.54 -11.79 -14.75
CA ARG A 229 -24.34 -12.50 -14.33
C ARG A 229 -23.56 -11.75 -13.27
N ILE A 230 -23.17 -12.46 -12.22
CA ILE A 230 -22.31 -11.97 -11.14
C ILE A 230 -21.27 -13.03 -10.78
N LEU A 231 -20.17 -12.63 -10.15
CA LEU A 231 -19.25 -13.54 -9.49
C LEU A 231 -19.44 -13.43 -7.98
N PHE A 232 -19.87 -14.52 -7.35
CA PHE A 232 -19.95 -14.63 -5.90
C PHE A 232 -18.70 -15.35 -5.38
N VAL A 233 -17.96 -14.71 -4.48
CA VAL A 233 -16.70 -15.28 -3.93
C VAL A 233 -16.90 -15.97 -2.56
N GLY A 234 -18.11 -15.95 -2.01
CA GLY A 234 -18.43 -16.65 -0.77
C GLY A 234 -17.73 -16.06 0.47
N SER A 235 -18.20 -16.47 1.64
CA SER A 235 -17.80 -15.98 2.97
C SER A 235 -16.40 -16.45 3.40
N VAL A 236 -15.38 -16.26 2.57
CA VAL A 236 -13.98 -16.54 2.93
C VAL A 236 -13.35 -15.36 3.67
N VAL A 237 -14.01 -14.21 3.68
CA VAL A 237 -13.56 -12.98 4.33
C VAL A 237 -14.72 -12.47 5.20
N GLY A 238 -14.43 -11.90 6.38
CA GLY A 238 -15.41 -11.62 7.45
C GLY A 238 -16.64 -10.79 7.07
N GLU A 239 -17.52 -10.53 8.06
CA GLU A 239 -18.82 -9.85 7.89
C GLU A 239 -18.74 -8.47 7.20
N ASP A 240 -17.56 -7.84 7.20
CA ASP A 240 -17.22 -6.55 6.57
C ASP A 240 -16.43 -6.68 5.26
N SER A 241 -16.74 -7.67 4.41
CA SER A 241 -16.08 -7.83 3.11
C SER A 241 -17.03 -7.73 1.92
N PHE A 242 -16.51 -7.19 0.82
CA PHE A 242 -17.12 -7.35 -0.49
C PHE A 242 -17.11 -8.83 -0.86
N ASN A 243 -18.28 -9.40 -1.15
CA ASN A 243 -18.43 -10.82 -1.46
C ASN A 243 -18.96 -11.07 -2.88
N THR A 244 -19.22 -10.00 -3.63
CA THR A 244 -19.75 -10.06 -4.98
C THR A 244 -19.00 -9.10 -5.91
N PHE A 245 -18.64 -9.61 -7.08
CA PHE A 245 -18.06 -8.83 -8.18
C PHE A 245 -19.04 -8.80 -9.35
N ILE A 246 -19.18 -7.62 -9.93
CA ILE A 246 -19.97 -7.32 -11.12
C ILE A 246 -19.00 -6.89 -12.22
N ALA A 247 -19.22 -7.39 -13.44
CA ALA A 247 -18.34 -7.13 -14.56
C ALA A 247 -18.22 -5.62 -14.88
N PRO A 248 -17.06 -5.17 -15.40
CA PRO A 248 -16.92 -3.81 -15.89
C PRO A 248 -17.92 -3.53 -17.01
N LEU A 249 -18.17 -2.25 -17.27
CA LEU A 249 -19.10 -1.76 -18.28
C LEU A 249 -20.56 -2.13 -18.03
N THR A 250 -20.88 -2.76 -16.89
CA THR A 250 -22.26 -3.02 -16.48
C THR A 250 -22.98 -1.70 -16.24
N GLU A 251 -24.16 -1.54 -16.82
CA GLU A 251 -24.98 -0.35 -16.60
C GLU A 251 -25.73 -0.44 -15.27
N PHE A 252 -25.74 0.66 -14.52
CA PHE A 252 -26.54 0.85 -13.32
C PHE A 252 -27.48 2.02 -13.54
N GLU A 253 -28.76 1.75 -13.75
CA GLU A 253 -29.80 2.74 -13.97
C GLU A 253 -30.42 3.16 -12.63
N ILE A 254 -30.56 4.46 -12.40
CA ILE A 254 -31.24 4.96 -11.20
C ILE A 254 -32.73 4.60 -11.24
N VAL A 255 -33.23 4.00 -10.16
CA VAL A 255 -34.65 3.64 -10.01
C VAL A 255 -35.36 4.64 -9.12
N GLU A 256 -34.77 4.93 -7.96
CA GLU A 256 -35.37 5.77 -6.93
C GLU A 256 -34.29 6.36 -6.03
N GLU A 257 -34.55 7.59 -5.55
CA GLU A 257 -33.82 8.21 -4.45
C GLU A 257 -34.70 8.12 -3.20
N VAL A 258 -34.30 7.28 -2.24
CA VAL A 258 -35.09 7.04 -1.03
C VAL A 258 -34.97 8.23 -0.09
N ASP A 259 -33.76 8.78 0.02
CA ASP A 259 -33.42 9.99 0.76
C ASP A 259 -32.14 10.62 0.20
N GLU A 260 -31.61 11.66 0.85
CA GLU A 260 -30.40 12.37 0.43
C GLU A 260 -29.16 11.46 0.34
N PHE A 261 -29.13 10.37 1.10
CA PHE A 261 -27.97 9.49 1.25
C PHE A 261 -28.17 8.10 0.66
N THR A 262 -29.39 7.75 0.26
CA THR A 262 -29.75 6.39 -0.20
C THR A 262 -30.31 6.41 -1.62
N THR A 263 -29.62 5.75 -2.55
CA THR A 263 -30.04 5.62 -3.95
C THR A 263 -30.22 4.15 -4.34
N VAL A 264 -31.32 3.84 -5.03
CA VAL A 264 -31.61 2.51 -5.57
C VAL A 264 -31.26 2.48 -7.05
N TRP A 265 -30.45 1.51 -7.43
CA TRP A 265 -29.95 1.29 -8.79
C TRP A 265 -30.43 -0.06 -9.29
N LYS A 266 -30.68 -0.18 -10.59
CA LYS A 266 -31.00 -1.44 -11.24
C LYS A 266 -29.95 -1.77 -12.29
N ILE A 267 -29.49 -3.02 -12.29
CA ILE A 267 -28.55 -3.49 -13.31
C ILE A 267 -29.23 -3.59 -14.68
N GLY A 268 -28.65 -2.89 -15.66
CA GLY A 268 -29.02 -2.84 -17.06
C GLY A 268 -28.17 -3.79 -17.92
N ALA A 269 -27.66 -3.32 -19.06
CA ALA A 269 -26.84 -4.13 -19.95
C ALA A 269 -25.53 -4.59 -19.29
N GLN A 270 -25.00 -5.74 -19.73
CA GLN A 270 -23.71 -6.25 -19.28
C GLN A 270 -22.83 -6.62 -20.49
N PRO A 271 -22.32 -5.60 -21.23
CA PRO A 271 -21.60 -5.81 -22.49
C PRO A 271 -20.37 -6.73 -22.38
N PHE A 272 -19.78 -6.85 -21.19
CA PHE A 272 -18.66 -7.77 -20.93
C PHE A 272 -19.00 -9.24 -21.23
N TYR A 273 -20.28 -9.64 -21.17
CA TYR A 273 -20.72 -11.02 -21.40
C TYR A 273 -21.45 -11.23 -22.74
N GLU A 274 -21.55 -10.18 -23.57
CA GLU A 274 -22.28 -10.18 -24.85
C GLU A 274 -21.38 -10.49 -26.07
#